data_AF-A0A525CSR8-F1
#
_entry.id   AF-A0A525CSR8-F1
#
_cell.length_a   1.000
_cell.length_b   1.000
_cell.length_c   1.000
_cell.angle_alpha   90.00
_cell.angle_beta   90.00
_cell.angle_gamma   90.00
#
_symmetry.space_group_name_H-M   'P 1'
#
loop_
_entity.id
_entity.type
_entity.pdbx_description
1 polymer ?
#
loop_
_entity_poly.entity_id
_entity_poly.type
_entity_poly.pdbx_seq_one_letter_code
_entity_poly.pdbx_strand_id
1 'polypeptide(L)'
;MWLLGEKIDFIGNIKFSLNRYTLWWIILLVTIVFDIFTTYAFVSKYGIRAEGNLMTKTWMSFIGPHWGNVLGKILQLVSVLFFVGLHKRLGNIFLLFVILLNCWAIVINSWGLVS
;
A
#
# COMPACT_ATOMS: atom_id res chain seq x y z
N MET A 1 -14.98 18.36 -7.89
CA MET A 1 -13.66 19.01 -7.93
C MET A 1 -13.34 19.30 -9.38
N TRP A 2 -12.87 20.50 -9.73
CA TRP A 2 -12.49 20.81 -11.12
C TRP A 2 -10.99 20.58 -11.25
N LEU A 3 -10.59 19.76 -12.21
CA LEU A 3 -9.19 19.49 -12.52
C LEU A 3 -9.03 19.63 -14.03
N LEU A 4 -8.16 20.53 -14.49
CA LEU A 4 -7.94 20.81 -15.92
C LEU A 4 -9.24 21.13 -16.72
N GLY A 5 -10.25 21.71 -16.08
CA GLY A 5 -11.52 22.06 -16.73
C GLY A 5 -12.53 20.91 -16.85
N GLU A 6 -12.22 19.70 -16.36
CA GLU A 6 -13.20 18.61 -16.23
C GLU A 6 -13.76 18.53 -14.80
N LYS A 7 -15.07 18.30 -14.70
CA LYS A 7 -15.74 18.04 -13.42
C LYS A 7 -15.44 16.61 -12.97
N ILE A 8 -14.46 16.45 -12.10
CA ILE A 8 -14.17 15.16 -11.46
C ILE A 8 -15.15 14.94 -10.31
N ASP A 9 -15.95 13.88 -10.45
CA ASP A 9 -16.76 13.32 -9.38
C ASP A 9 -15.91 12.37 -8.52
N PHE A 10 -15.09 12.97 -7.65
CA PHE A 10 -14.11 12.24 -6.83
C PHE A 10 -14.77 11.18 -5.94
N ILE A 11 -15.85 11.55 -5.25
CA ILE A 11 -16.57 10.65 -4.35
C ILE A 11 -17.31 9.58 -5.17
N GLY A 12 -17.92 9.95 -6.29
CA GLY A 12 -18.56 8.99 -7.18
C GLY A 12 -17.57 7.98 -7.77
N ASN A 13 -16.34 8.40 -8.08
CA ASN A 13 -15.27 7.53 -8.57
C ASN A 13 -14.83 6.51 -7.51
N ILE A 14 -14.61 6.96 -6.27
CA ILE A 14 -14.26 6.08 -5.15
C ILE A 14 -15.38 5.09 -4.88
N LYS A 15 -16.63 5.56 -4.75
CA LYS A 15 -17.79 4.70 -4.48
C LYS A 15 -17.99 3.67 -5.60
N PHE A 16 -17.82 4.09 -6.85
CA PHE A 16 -17.87 3.18 -8.00
C PHE A 16 -16.78 2.10 -7.92
N SER A 17 -15.54 2.46 -7.60
CA SER A 17 -14.45 1.49 -7.48
C SER A 17 -14.66 0.53 -6.31
N LEU A 18 -15.05 1.04 -5.14
CA LEU A 18 -15.32 0.22 -3.95
C LEU A 18 -16.43 -0.81 -4.19
N ASN A 19 -17.48 -0.43 -4.94
CA ASN A 19 -18.62 -1.31 -5.17
C ASN A 19 -18.41 -2.29 -6.32
N ARG A 20 -17.69 -1.88 -7.38
CA ARG A 20 -17.44 -2.74 -8.55
C ARG A 20 -16.24 -3.66 -8.37
N TYR A 21 -15.21 -3.20 -7.65
CA TYR A 21 -13.94 -3.90 -7.46
C TYR A 21 -13.71 -4.24 -5.99
N THR A 22 -14.78 -4.53 -5.24
CA THR A 22 -14.72 -4.85 -3.80
C THR A 22 -13.72 -5.98 -3.50
N LEU A 23 -13.70 -7.02 -4.33
CA LEU A 23 -12.73 -8.13 -4.20
C LEU A 23 -11.28 -7.63 -4.26
N TRP A 24 -10.98 -6.68 -5.14
CA TRP A 24 -9.63 -6.13 -5.26
C TRP A 24 -9.25 -5.29 -4.04
N TRP A 25 -10.19 -4.53 -3.49
CA TRP A 25 -10.00 -3.80 -2.23
C TRP A 25 -9.78 -4.75 -1.05
N ILE A 26 -10.51 -5.87 -0.99
CA ILE A 26 -10.29 -6.92 0.03
C ILE A 26 -8.89 -7.52 -0.13
N ILE A 27 -8.47 -7.89 -1.34
CA ILE A 27 -7.13 -8.41 -1.61
C ILE A 27 -6.06 -7.38 -1.22
N LEU A 28 -6.28 -6.09 -1.50
CA LEU A 28 -5.37 -5.02 -1.08
C LEU A 28 -5.23 -4.98 0.45
N LEU A 29 -6.34 -5.03 1.19
CA LEU A 29 -6.30 -5.02 2.65
C LEU A 29 -5.58 -6.26 3.20
N VAL A 30 -5.89 -7.44 2.66
CA VAL A 30 -5.24 -8.69 3.06
C VAL A 30 -3.74 -8.63 2.79
N THR A 31 -3.33 -8.20 1.60
CA THR A 31 -1.91 -8.09 1.24
C THR A 31 -1.18 -7.03 2.07
N ILE A 32 -1.83 -5.92 2.43
CA ILE A 32 -1.26 -4.94 3.37
C ILE A 32 -1.00 -5.58 4.73
N VAL A 33 -1.97 -6.33 5.27
CA VAL A 33 -1.84 -6.99 6.58
C VAL A 33 -0.71 -8.01 6.55
N PHE A 34 -0.67 -8.87 5.54
CA PHE A 34 0.43 -9.83 5.38
C PHE A 34 1.77 -9.15 5.26
N ASP A 35 1.87 -8.09 4.46
CA ASP A 35 3.13 -7.38 4.29
C ASP A 35 3.60 -6.69 5.58
N ILE A 36 2.68 -6.19 6.41
CA ILE A 36 3.02 -5.68 7.75
C ILE A 36 3.67 -6.79 8.59
N PHE A 37 3.08 -7.99 8.61
CA PHE A 37 3.60 -9.11 9.38
C PHE A 37 4.95 -9.60 8.86
N THR A 38 5.12 -9.76 7.54
CA THR A 38 6.37 -10.23 6.97
C THR A 38 7.49 -9.21 7.12
N THR A 39 7.19 -7.93 6.91
CA THR A 39 8.14 -6.84 7.15
C THR A 39 8.53 -6.77 8.62
N TYR A 40 7.57 -6.94 9.53
CA TYR A 40 7.85 -6.98 10.96
C TYR A 40 8.81 -8.11 11.33
N ALA A 41 8.53 -9.33 10.87
CA ALA A 41 9.39 -10.49 11.11
C ALA A 41 10.80 -10.26 10.53
N PHE A 42 10.88 -9.71 9.31
CA PHE A 42 12.15 -9.42 8.64
C PHE A 42 12.97 -8.36 9.39
N VAL A 43 12.36 -7.23 9.76
CA VAL A 43 13.01 -6.16 10.52
C VAL A 43 13.40 -6.62 11.93
N SER A 44 12.62 -7.51 12.54
CA SER A 44 13.01 -8.11 13.83
C SER A 44 14.24 -9.02 13.72
N LYS A 45 14.47 -9.67 12.57
CA LYS A 45 15.62 -10.56 12.33
C LYS A 45 16.87 -9.80 11.84
N TYR A 46 16.72 -8.87 10.89
CA TYR A 46 17.84 -8.19 10.21
C TYR A 46 18.00 -6.70 10.59
N GLY A 47 17.10 -6.16 11.39
CA GLY A 47 17.09 -4.76 11.79
C GLY A 47 16.55 -3.81 10.70
N ILE A 48 16.23 -2.58 11.11
CA ILE A 48 15.60 -1.54 10.27
C ILE A 48 16.45 -1.20 9.02
N ARG A 49 17.77 -1.42 9.08
CA ARG A 49 18.69 -1.08 7.98
C ARG A 49 18.50 -1.95 6.74
N ALA A 50 18.01 -3.18 6.91
CA ALA A 50 17.75 -4.13 5.85
C ALA A 50 16.47 -3.81 5.06
N GLU A 51 15.63 -2.90 5.56
CA GLU A 51 14.41 -2.48 4.88
C GLU A 51 14.73 -1.79 3.55
N GLY A 52 14.25 -2.37 2.44
CA GLY A 52 14.50 -1.84 1.10
C GLY A 52 13.65 -0.61 0.76
N ASN A 53 12.52 -0.41 1.44
CA ASN A 53 11.67 0.75 1.22
C ASN A 53 12.19 1.95 2.01
N LEU A 54 12.78 2.91 1.30
CA LEU A 54 13.33 4.16 1.86
C LEU A 54 12.32 4.91 2.73
N MET A 55 11.07 5.03 2.29
CA MET A 55 10.06 5.75 3.07
C MET A 55 9.73 5.03 4.37
N THR A 56 9.47 3.72 4.30
CA THR A 56 9.20 2.91 5.49
C THR A 56 10.38 2.92 6.44
N LYS A 57 11.61 2.80 5.93
CA LYS A 57 12.86 2.88 6.69
C LYS A 57 13.02 4.22 7.42
N THR A 58 12.72 5.32 6.75
CA THR A 58 12.73 6.65 7.36
C THR A 58 11.71 6.76 8.48
N TRP A 59 10.46 6.34 8.25
CA TRP A 59 9.42 6.35 9.27
C TRP A 59 9.73 5.43 10.46
N MET A 60 10.28 4.24 10.19
CA MET A 60 10.74 3.30 11.22
C MET A 60 11.88 3.87 12.06
N SER A 61 12.76 4.68 11.46
CA SER A 61 13.86 5.33 12.18
C SER A 61 13.38 6.47 13.08
N PHE A 62 12.27 7.12 12.74
CA PHE A 62 11.71 8.23 13.53
C PHE A 62 10.75 7.79 14.64
N ILE A 63 9.88 6.82 14.38
CA ILE A 63 8.75 6.46 15.28
C ILE A 63 8.89 5.00 15.80
N GLY A 64 9.86 4.26 15.29
CA GLY A 64 10.13 2.88 15.65
C GLY A 64 9.61 1.88 14.60
N PRO A 65 10.14 0.63 14.61
CA PRO A 65 9.87 -0.38 13.57
C PRO A 65 8.38 -0.64 13.36
N HIS A 66 7.63 -0.75 14.45
CA HIS A 66 6.21 -1.12 14.44
C HIS A 66 5.34 -0.01 13.84
N TRP A 67 5.42 1.18 14.42
CA TRP A 67 4.58 2.32 14.02
C TRP A 67 5.00 2.88 12.65
N GLY A 68 6.30 2.85 12.33
CA GLY A 68 6.79 3.28 11.02
C GLY A 68 6.28 2.41 9.87
N ASN A 69 6.22 1.08 10.06
CA ASN A 69 5.66 0.18 9.06
C ASN A 69 4.18 0.46 8.81
N VAL A 70 3.39 0.55 9.89
CA VAL A 70 1.95 0.79 9.82
C VAL A 70 1.65 2.13 9.14
N LEU A 71 2.39 3.20 9.48
CA LEU A 71 2.23 4.51 8.85
C LEU A 71 2.53 4.48 7.35
N GLY A 72 3.59 3.76 6.94
CA GLY A 72 3.89 3.58 5.51
C GLY A 72 2.73 2.94 4.75
N LYS A 73 2.09 1.93 5.35
CA LYS A 73 0.93 1.26 4.76
C LYS A 73 -0.34 2.11 4.75
N ILE A 74 -0.57 2.91 5.78
CA ILE A 74 -1.68 3.88 5.80
C ILE A 74 -1.49 4.92 4.69
N LEU A 75 -0.29 5.46 4.53
CA LEU A 75 0.04 6.40 3.44
C LEU A 75 -0.16 5.78 2.06
N GLN A 76 0.23 4.50 1.89
CA GLN A 76 -0.02 3.75 0.67
C GLN A 76 -1.52 3.61 0.39
N LEU A 77 -2.33 3.28 1.38
CA LEU A 77 -3.79 3.14 1.24
C LEU A 77 -4.47 4.48 0.89
N VAL A 78 -4.07 5.57 1.55
CA VAL A 78 -4.53 6.94 1.22
C VAL A 78 -4.15 7.31 -0.21
N SER A 79 -2.94 6.95 -0.66
CA SER A 79 -2.48 7.20 -2.02
C SER A 79 -3.34 6.46 -3.06
N VAL A 80 -3.68 5.19 -2.80
CA VAL A 80 -4.58 4.41 -3.68
C VAL A 80 -5.97 5.04 -3.74
N LEU A 81 -6.54 5.43 -2.59
CA LEU A 81 -7.85 6.10 -2.54
C LEU A 81 -7.85 7.40 -3.35
N PHE A 82 -6.80 8.20 -3.24
CA PHE A 82 -6.66 9.45 -3.98
C PHE A 82 -6.58 9.20 -5.49
N PHE A 83 -5.74 8.27 -5.93
CA PHE A 83 -5.60 7.91 -7.35
C PHE A 83 -6.90 7.34 -7.95
N VAL A 84 -7.61 6.50 -7.19
CA VAL A 84 -8.90 5.96 -7.59
C VAL A 84 -9.96 7.06 -7.70
N GLY A 85 -9.94 8.04 -6.79
CA GLY A 85 -10.85 9.18 -6.85
C GLY A 85 -10.59 10.12 -8.03
N LEU A 86 -9.33 10.25 -8.47
CA LEU A 86 -8.99 11.09 -9.62
C LEU A 86 -9.48 10.49 -10.94
N HIS A 87 -9.35 9.18 -11.15
CA HIS A 87 -9.68 8.59 -12.44
C HIS A 87 -10.16 7.13 -12.34
N LYS A 88 -11.40 6.86 -12.77
CA LYS A 88 -12.05 5.53 -12.63
C LYS A 88 -11.27 4.36 -13.25
N ARG A 89 -10.67 4.55 -14.43
CA ARG A 89 -9.99 3.47 -15.18
C ARG A 89 -8.54 3.26 -14.69
N LEU A 90 -7.74 4.33 -14.66
CA LEU A 90 -6.36 4.33 -14.17
C LEU A 90 -6.27 3.93 -12.70
N GLY A 91 -7.22 4.35 -11.86
CA GLY A 91 -7.26 4.01 -10.45
C GLY A 91 -7.27 2.50 -10.18
N ASN A 92 -8.00 1.71 -10.98
CA ASN A 92 -8.05 0.26 -10.77
C ASN A 92 -6.75 -0.43 -11.22
N ILE A 93 -6.12 0.06 -12.29
CA ILE A 93 -4.79 -0.43 -12.72
C ILE A 93 -3.77 -0.14 -11.62
N PHE A 94 -3.84 1.06 -11.05
CA PHE A 94 -2.99 1.45 -9.93
C PHE A 94 -3.21 0.56 -8.70
N LEU A 95 -4.47 0.24 -8.38
CA LEU A 95 -4.80 -0.67 -7.28
C LEU A 95 -4.21 -2.07 -7.50
N LEU A 96 -4.31 -2.61 -8.71
CA LEU A 96 -3.71 -3.90 -9.07
C LEU A 96 -2.17 -3.85 -8.98
N PHE A 97 -1.57 -2.78 -9.47
CA PHE A 97 -0.14 -2.56 -9.37
C PHE A 97 0.34 -2.53 -7.92
N VAL A 98 -0.40 -1.85 -7.04
CA VAL A 98 -0.07 -1.78 -5.61
C VAL A 98 -0.22 -3.14 -4.91
N ILE A 99 -1.22 -3.94 -5.28
CA ILE A 99 -1.35 -5.33 -4.81
C ILE A 99 -0.11 -6.15 -5.21
N LEU A 100 0.32 -6.06 -6.47
CA LEU A 100 1.50 -6.78 -6.95
C LEU A 100 2.76 -6.35 -6.19
N LEU A 101 2.92 -5.06 -5.90
CA LEU A 101 4.04 -4.58 -5.09
C LEU A 101 4.02 -5.12 -3.66
N ASN A 102 2.85 -5.19 -3.01
CA ASN A 102 2.74 -5.81 -1.67
C ASN A 102 3.08 -7.30 -1.74
N CYS A 103 2.58 -8.03 -2.73
CA CYS A 103 2.92 -9.45 -2.91
C CYS A 103 4.41 -9.65 -3.15
N TRP A 104 5.05 -8.79 -3.94
CA TRP A 104 6.49 -8.84 -4.17
C TRP A 104 7.29 -8.57 -2.90
N ALA A 105 6.89 -7.57 -2.10
CA ALA A 105 7.50 -7.27 -0.81
C ALA A 105 7.38 -8.46 0.16
N ILE A 106 6.20 -9.08 0.24
CA ILE A 106 5.97 -10.31 1.02
C ILE A 106 6.95 -11.41 0.59
N VAL A 107 7.06 -11.67 -0.73
CA VAL A 107 7.96 -12.72 -1.25
C VAL A 107 9.42 -12.45 -0.89
N ILE A 108 9.91 -11.22 -1.07
CA ILE A 108 11.28 -10.85 -0.71
C ILE A 108 11.51 -11.01 0.79
N ASN A 109 10.62 -10.48 1.61
CA ASN A 109 10.73 -10.54 3.06
C ASN A 109 10.69 -12.00 3.56
N SER A 110 9.81 -12.83 3.02
CA SER A 110 9.73 -14.25 3.35
C SER A 110 10.96 -15.04 2.88
N TRP A 111 11.49 -14.77 1.69
CA TRP A 111 12.71 -15.43 1.22
C TRP A 111 13.93 -15.02 2.06
N GLY A 112 14.02 -13.73 2.42
CA GLY A 112 15.01 -13.24 3.37
C GLY A 112 14.91 -13.89 4.74
N LEU A 113 13.71 -14.23 5.21
CA LEU A 113 13.52 -14.90 6.51
C LEU A 113 13.97 -16.36 6.54
N VAL A 114 13.89 -17.07 5.41
CA VAL A 114 14.26 -18.49 5.28
C VAL A 114 15.76 -18.69 5.00
N SER A 115 16.44 -17.64 4.53
CA SER A 115 17.90 -17.62 4.34
C SER A 115 18.66 -17.22 5.62
#